data_AF-K7YXS9-F1
#
_entry.id   AF-K7YXS9-F1
#
_cell.length_a   1.000
_cell.length_b   1.000
_cell.length_c   1.000
_cell.angle_alpha   90.00
_cell.angle_beta   90.00
_cell.angle_gamma   90.00
#
_symmetry.space_group_name_H-M   'P 1'
#
loop_
_entity.id
_entity.type
_entity.pdbx_description
1 polymer ?
#
loop_
_entity_poly.entity_id
_entity_poly.type
_entity_poly.pdbx_seq_one_letter_code
_entity_poly.pdbx_strand_id
1 'polypeptide(L)'
;MVLFNTIQAGAFVELEKRQPLLVEDGRLTPYWAQEYIGADLVKEEMRQMPNLPRVPMAVYDVGFEKEHINLAFDIPVDRAMNGNRPIKGHHGTSVAALINGKGMVSVSEFVNYVQLKKVSPAVFYFGAVRELKELPVKPQVISNSMGWTSESVLELATEVDQMGIIWVMAAGNDHPSEIVEHERVAPVISVGSYSPRGLQTLSSQESDQLDILAPADEYQAAIDGNGQEILFGETSGATPLISGSIANARALIPSLSRAQVEALIKRTAIRSFHSLYSEKNKAGLFNAYRFFRVVQRLHAACGSNASCVQVQMDSRQNYLFEGKSLSPRIQSVCQSKHALAKAEINSLRAQYLLNAEQTAYARLLSCAYRNEGYSINADYYENVALIHENPKALQNKIQTQAVQAVLHGYNASAALRDLQILNDSFREALLKAQAGEAEMTDYRAGELLKAYDNTTKVEIP
;
A
#
# COMPACT_ATOMS: atom_id res chain seq x y z
N MET A 1 -26.93 30.89 13.47
CA MET A 1 -26.94 29.62 14.24
C MET A 1 -27.22 28.53 13.22
N VAL A 2 -26.18 28.03 12.55
CA VAL A 2 -26.31 27.02 11.50
C VAL A 2 -26.23 25.66 12.17
N LEU A 3 -27.33 24.90 12.09
CA LEU A 3 -27.43 23.53 12.57
C LEU A 3 -26.49 22.65 11.74
N PHE A 4 -25.32 22.34 12.28
CA PHE A 4 -24.52 21.22 11.81
C PHE A 4 -25.27 19.94 12.18
N ASN A 5 -25.84 19.27 11.18
CA ASN A 5 -26.29 17.89 11.31
C ASN A 5 -25.09 17.03 11.72
N THR A 6 -25.09 16.58 12.96
CA THR A 6 -24.19 15.55 13.48
C THR A 6 -24.54 14.21 12.83
N ILE A 7 -23.94 13.94 11.67
CA ILE A 7 -23.95 12.60 11.09
C ILE A 7 -23.01 11.75 11.95
N GLN A 8 -23.58 10.84 12.75
CA GLN A 8 -22.84 9.81 13.47
C GLN A 8 -22.00 9.00 12.47
N ALA A 9 -20.67 9.17 12.51
CA ALA A 9 -19.78 8.16 11.95
C ALA A 9 -20.00 6.86 12.72
N GLY A 10 -20.41 5.78 12.04
CA GLY A 10 -20.98 4.62 12.72
C GLY A 10 -19.99 3.62 13.29
N ALA A 11 -20.57 2.58 13.90
CA ALA A 11 -20.10 1.92 15.11
C ALA A 11 -18.90 0.96 14.97
N PHE A 12 -18.32 0.80 13.77
CA PHE A 12 -17.23 -0.16 13.54
C PHE A 12 -15.95 0.40 12.94
N VAL A 13 -15.99 1.57 12.28
CA VAL A 13 -14.79 2.17 11.71
C VAL A 13 -13.96 2.71 12.87
N GLU A 14 -12.73 2.22 12.98
CA GLU A 14 -11.82 2.71 13.99
C GLU A 14 -11.32 4.09 13.56
N LEU A 15 -11.96 5.13 14.09
CA LEU A 15 -11.57 6.50 13.80
C LEU A 15 -10.35 6.94 14.61
N GLU A 16 -10.07 6.27 15.73
CA GLU A 16 -9.22 6.79 16.79
C GLU A 16 -9.53 8.27 17.07
N LYS A 17 -8.64 9.19 16.67
CA LYS A 17 -8.82 10.65 16.78
C LYS A 17 -9.11 11.34 15.44
N ARG A 18 -9.05 10.61 14.32
CA ARG A 18 -9.16 11.15 12.97
C ARG A 18 -10.60 11.20 12.48
N GLN A 19 -10.88 12.21 11.67
CA GLN A 19 -12.16 12.31 10.97
C GLN A 19 -12.11 11.54 9.64
N PRO A 20 -13.26 11.03 9.16
CA PRO A 20 -13.40 10.55 7.79
C PRO A 20 -12.91 11.58 6.77
N LEU A 21 -12.24 11.11 5.72
CA LEU A 21 -11.68 11.94 4.67
C LEU A 21 -12.72 12.16 3.56
N LEU A 22 -12.71 13.35 2.97
CA LEU A 22 -13.41 13.62 1.70
C LEU A 22 -12.43 13.34 0.57
N VAL A 23 -12.81 12.49 -0.36
CA VAL A 23 -12.00 12.15 -1.55
C VAL A 23 -12.93 12.22 -2.74
N GLU A 24 -12.63 13.13 -3.68
CA GLU A 24 -13.50 13.43 -4.82
C GLU A 24 -14.94 13.74 -4.32
N ASP A 25 -15.91 12.94 -4.75
CA ASP A 25 -17.34 13.03 -4.42
C ASP A 25 -17.75 12.15 -3.23
N GLY A 26 -16.80 11.51 -2.56
CA GLY A 26 -17.06 10.46 -1.58
C GLY A 26 -16.37 10.63 -0.24
N ARG A 27 -16.62 9.65 0.64
CA ARG A 27 -16.00 9.56 1.97
C ARG A 27 -15.16 8.30 2.11
N LEU A 28 -14.02 8.45 2.77
CA LEU A 28 -13.01 7.41 2.98
C LEU A 28 -12.71 7.27 4.48
N THR A 29 -12.49 6.04 4.94
CA THR A 29 -12.01 5.79 6.31
C THR A 29 -10.59 6.31 6.50
N PRO A 30 -10.26 6.89 7.68
CA PRO A 30 -8.95 7.52 7.89
C PRO A 30 -7.77 6.54 7.80
N TYR A 31 -8.01 5.26 8.10
CA TYR A 31 -6.98 4.19 8.07
C TYR A 31 -7.23 3.17 6.96
N TRP A 32 -7.83 3.61 5.85
CA TRP A 32 -8.17 2.77 4.70
C TRP A 32 -7.01 1.88 4.23
N ALA A 33 -5.78 2.39 4.26
CA ALA A 33 -4.60 1.65 3.81
C ALA A 33 -4.32 0.42 4.68
N GLN A 34 -4.33 0.59 6.00
CA GLN A 34 -4.16 -0.50 6.96
C GLN A 34 -5.37 -1.44 6.94
N GLU A 35 -6.57 -0.89 6.76
CA GLU A 35 -7.81 -1.67 6.63
C GLU A 35 -7.80 -2.59 5.39
N TYR A 36 -7.40 -2.08 4.23
CA TYR A 36 -7.44 -2.84 2.98
C TYR A 36 -6.47 -4.01 2.97
N ILE A 37 -5.29 -3.87 3.58
CA ILE A 37 -4.32 -4.97 3.67
C ILE A 37 -4.58 -5.89 4.87
N GLY A 38 -5.43 -5.47 5.80
CA GLY A 38 -5.71 -6.18 7.06
C GLY A 38 -4.57 -6.14 8.07
N ALA A 39 -3.78 -5.06 8.09
CA ALA A 39 -2.66 -4.91 9.03
C ALA A 39 -3.15 -4.80 10.49
N ASP A 40 -4.32 -4.20 10.70
CA ASP A 40 -5.02 -4.17 11.98
C ASP A 40 -5.37 -5.58 12.49
N LEU A 41 -5.90 -6.45 11.61
CA LEU A 41 -6.21 -7.84 11.94
C LEU A 41 -4.93 -8.64 12.26
N VAL A 42 -3.84 -8.40 11.53
CA VAL A 42 -2.52 -9.01 11.81
C VAL A 42 -2.03 -8.60 13.20
N LYS A 43 -2.10 -7.30 13.55
CA LYS A 43 -1.71 -6.82 14.89
C LYS A 43 -2.55 -7.48 15.98
N GLU A 44 -3.87 -7.57 15.80
CA GLU A 44 -4.76 -8.26 16.75
C GLU A 44 -4.34 -9.72 16.97
N GLU A 45 -4.05 -10.47 15.90
CA GLU A 45 -3.59 -11.86 16.01
C GLU A 45 -2.21 -11.96 16.68
N MET A 46 -1.25 -11.13 16.28
CA MET A 46 0.12 -11.16 16.84
C MET A 46 0.15 -10.83 18.33
N ARG A 47 -0.71 -9.94 18.83
CA ARG A 47 -0.83 -9.65 20.27
C ARG A 47 -1.24 -10.87 21.10
N GLN A 48 -1.89 -11.85 20.48
CA GLN A 48 -2.28 -13.11 21.13
C GLN A 48 -1.17 -14.18 21.09
N MET A 49 -0.06 -13.92 20.41
CA MET A 49 1.05 -14.85 20.29
C MET A 49 2.12 -14.57 21.36
N PRO A 50 2.37 -15.52 22.28
CA PRO A 50 3.39 -15.32 23.30
C PRO A 50 4.80 -15.36 22.68
N ASN A 51 5.71 -14.55 23.23
CA ASN A 51 7.15 -14.60 22.95
C ASN A 51 7.58 -14.30 21.50
N LEU A 52 6.81 -13.53 20.73
CA LEU A 52 7.27 -13.07 19.43
C LEU A 52 8.48 -12.13 19.57
N PRO A 53 9.60 -12.39 18.87
CA PRO A 53 10.75 -11.50 18.89
C PRO A 53 10.45 -10.23 18.10
N ARG A 54 11.03 -9.11 18.54
CA ARG A 54 11.05 -7.89 17.73
C ARG A 54 12.12 -7.99 16.65
N VAL A 55 11.76 -7.64 15.43
CA VAL A 55 12.63 -7.73 14.25
C VAL A 55 13.49 -6.48 14.11
N PRO A 56 14.84 -6.62 14.07
CA PRO A 56 15.75 -5.52 13.76
C PRO A 56 15.47 -4.94 12.37
N MET A 57 15.35 -3.63 12.27
CA MET A 57 14.97 -2.96 11.03
C MET A 57 15.76 -1.66 10.81
N ALA A 58 16.03 -1.36 9.55
CA ALA A 58 16.61 -0.09 9.14
C ALA A 58 15.62 0.71 8.27
N VAL A 59 15.74 2.04 8.32
CA VAL A 59 15.05 2.96 7.41
C VAL A 59 16.08 3.87 6.76
N TYR A 60 16.08 3.87 5.43
CA TYR A 60 16.89 4.76 4.59
C TYR A 60 15.96 5.80 3.97
N ASP A 61 16.13 7.05 4.37
CA ASP A 61 15.22 8.14 3.99
C ASP A 61 15.96 9.49 3.98
N VAL A 62 15.28 10.64 3.86
CA VAL A 62 15.89 11.98 3.81
C VAL A 62 16.11 12.62 5.18
N GLY A 63 15.87 11.87 6.26
CA GLY A 63 16.14 12.26 7.65
C GLY A 63 14.91 12.19 8.55
N PHE A 64 15.14 12.33 9.85
CA PHE A 64 14.19 11.90 10.88
C PHE A 64 14.15 12.84 12.10
N GLU A 65 13.05 12.80 12.84
CA GLU A 65 12.87 13.48 14.12
C GLU A 65 12.70 12.43 15.22
N LYS A 66 13.79 12.18 15.95
CA LYS A 66 13.93 11.06 16.90
C LYS A 66 12.81 11.03 17.95
N GLU A 67 12.39 12.18 18.44
CA GLU A 67 11.35 12.36 19.45
C GLU A 67 9.96 11.87 19.01
N HIS A 68 9.74 11.68 17.70
CA HIS A 68 8.47 11.24 17.12
C HIS A 68 8.52 9.81 16.58
N ILE A 69 9.64 9.10 16.77
CA ILE A 69 9.81 7.71 16.33
C ILE A 69 9.74 6.77 17.52
N ASN A 70 9.00 5.68 17.36
CA ASN A 70 8.89 4.63 18.38
C ASN A 70 10.16 3.77 18.41
N LEU A 71 11.14 4.21 19.21
CA LEU A 71 12.41 3.52 19.41
C LEU A 71 12.36 2.64 20.67
N ALA A 72 12.71 1.37 20.53
CA ALA A 72 12.89 0.48 21.67
C ALA A 72 14.21 0.73 22.42
N PHE A 73 15.22 1.25 21.73
CA PHE A 73 16.54 1.54 22.26
C PHE A 73 17.05 2.87 21.72
N ASP A 74 17.93 3.52 22.48
CA ASP A 74 18.59 4.73 22.02
C ASP A 74 19.60 4.41 20.91
N ILE A 75 19.37 4.96 19.71
CA ILE A 75 20.25 4.80 18.55
C ILE A 75 20.62 6.17 17.96
N PRO A 76 21.72 6.26 17.19
CA PRO A 76 21.96 7.39 16.31
C PRO A 76 20.83 7.53 15.28
N VAL A 77 20.38 8.77 15.06
CA VAL A 77 19.31 9.11 14.12
C VAL A 77 19.74 10.31 13.30
N ASP A 78 19.83 10.14 11.98
CA ASP A 78 20.26 11.21 11.09
C ASP A 78 19.14 12.26 10.91
N ARG A 79 19.50 13.54 11.01
CA ARG A 79 18.57 14.65 10.77
C ARG A 79 18.49 15.00 9.28
N ALA A 80 17.34 15.51 8.86
CA ALA A 80 17.18 16.09 7.54
C ALA A 80 17.97 17.41 7.45
N MET A 81 18.53 17.68 6.26
CA MET A 81 19.39 18.85 6.03
C MET A 81 19.07 19.49 4.68
N ASN A 82 19.02 20.82 4.65
CA ASN A 82 19.06 21.62 3.42
C ASN A 82 20.43 22.31 3.35
N GLY A 83 21.35 21.74 2.56
CA GLY A 83 22.78 22.07 2.66
C GLY A 83 23.31 21.78 4.05
N ASN A 84 23.86 22.80 4.72
CA ASN A 84 24.36 22.70 6.09
C ASN A 84 23.32 23.06 7.16
N ARG A 85 22.09 23.41 6.77
CA ARG A 85 21.02 23.80 7.69
C ARG A 85 20.16 22.60 8.05
N PRO A 86 20.02 22.23 9.33
CA PRO A 86 19.03 21.25 9.76
C PRO A 86 17.62 21.71 9.40
N ILE A 87 16.84 20.81 8.83
CA ILE A 87 15.40 20.97 8.56
C ILE A 87 14.65 19.82 9.23
N LYS A 88 13.33 19.95 9.35
CA LYS A 88 12.50 18.90 9.93
C LYS A 88 12.42 17.69 9.00
N GLY A 89 12.75 16.52 9.53
CA GLY A 89 12.70 15.23 8.84
C GLY A 89 11.29 14.67 8.73
N HIS A 90 10.37 15.38 8.07
CA HIS A 90 8.97 14.94 7.96
C HIS A 90 8.83 13.60 7.25
N HIS A 91 9.46 13.44 6.08
CA HIS A 91 9.29 12.26 5.24
C HIS A 91 9.76 10.98 5.96
N GLY A 92 10.99 10.94 6.46
CA GLY A 92 11.51 9.76 7.17
C GLY A 92 10.78 9.46 8.47
N THR A 93 10.29 10.48 9.17
CA THR A 93 9.46 10.30 10.36
C THR A 93 8.12 9.66 10.00
N SER A 94 7.46 10.08 8.92
CA SER A 94 6.23 9.47 8.41
C SER A 94 6.44 8.02 8.00
N VAL A 95 7.52 7.72 7.28
CA VAL A 95 7.88 6.35 6.88
C VAL A 95 8.09 5.46 8.10
N ALA A 96 8.84 5.93 9.10
CA ALA A 96 9.03 5.19 10.35
C ALA A 96 7.70 5.01 11.13
N ALA A 97 6.84 6.03 11.16
CA ALA A 97 5.55 5.96 11.84
C ALA A 97 4.61 4.92 11.19
N LEU A 98 4.60 4.80 9.87
CA LEU A 98 3.80 3.80 9.16
C LEU A 98 4.27 2.35 9.45
N ILE A 99 5.54 2.14 9.79
CA ILE A 99 6.07 0.83 10.15
C ILE A 99 5.70 0.46 11.60
N ASN A 100 6.10 1.28 12.58
CA ASN A 100 6.01 0.95 14.02
C ASN A 100 5.56 2.14 14.89
N GLY A 101 4.86 3.11 14.31
CA GLY A 101 4.18 4.17 15.06
C GLY A 101 3.06 3.67 15.98
N LYS A 102 2.35 4.61 16.59
CA LYS A 102 1.27 4.32 17.54
C LYS A 102 -0.05 4.02 16.81
N GLY A 103 -0.85 3.14 17.40
CA GLY A 103 -2.25 2.95 17.00
C GLY A 103 -2.43 2.32 15.62
N MET A 104 -3.44 2.78 14.90
CA MET A 104 -3.82 2.30 13.58
C MET A 104 -2.86 2.72 12.46
N VAL A 105 -2.04 3.76 12.66
CA VAL A 105 -1.07 4.22 11.65
C VAL A 105 -0.04 3.14 11.30
N SER A 106 0.42 2.37 12.29
CA SER A 106 1.47 1.39 12.08
C SER A 106 0.96 0.06 11.54
N VAL A 107 1.80 -0.63 10.76
CA VAL A 107 1.54 -2.01 10.33
C VAL A 107 2.12 -3.07 11.26
N SER A 108 3.07 -2.70 12.13
CA SER A 108 3.73 -3.62 13.06
C SER A 108 3.90 -3.00 14.45
N GLU A 109 3.91 -3.87 15.46
CA GLU A 109 4.32 -3.54 16.84
C GLU A 109 5.57 -4.32 17.26
N PHE A 110 6.09 -5.15 16.36
CA PHE A 110 7.17 -6.11 16.60
C PHE A 110 8.45 -5.73 15.84
N VAL A 111 8.73 -4.43 15.74
CA VAL A 111 9.94 -3.88 15.11
C VAL A 111 10.84 -3.23 16.15
N ASN A 112 12.14 -3.37 15.95
CA ASN A 112 13.19 -2.63 16.62
C ASN A 112 14.06 -1.92 15.58
N TYR A 113 14.04 -0.59 15.56
CA TYR A 113 14.97 0.14 14.70
C TYR A 113 16.40 -0.02 15.22
N VAL A 114 17.30 -0.41 14.33
CA VAL A 114 18.75 -0.49 14.58
C VAL A 114 19.55 0.53 13.79
N GLN A 115 18.93 1.14 12.76
CA GLN A 115 19.54 2.17 11.95
C GLN A 115 18.46 3.08 11.31
N LEU A 116 18.58 4.39 11.50
CA LEU A 116 17.75 5.40 10.82
C LEU A 116 18.68 6.37 10.10
N LYS A 117 18.93 6.08 8.83
CA LYS A 117 20.00 6.72 8.07
C LYS A 117 19.46 7.67 7.01
N LYS A 118 20.05 8.86 6.95
CA LYS A 118 19.79 9.78 5.86
C LYS A 118 20.55 9.31 4.63
N VAL A 119 19.82 9.02 3.57
CA VAL A 119 20.33 8.84 2.21
C VAL A 119 19.77 9.96 1.34
N SER A 120 20.40 10.20 0.20
CA SER A 120 19.75 10.98 -0.86
C SER A 120 20.15 10.40 -2.20
N PRO A 121 19.42 10.73 -3.28
CA PRO A 121 19.79 10.24 -4.59
C PRO A 121 21.22 10.61 -4.98
N ALA A 122 21.78 11.73 -4.46
CA ALA A 122 23.15 12.19 -4.71
C ALA A 122 24.17 11.89 -3.57
N VAL A 123 23.72 11.34 -2.42
CA VAL A 123 24.55 11.08 -1.22
C VAL A 123 24.64 9.58 -0.95
N PHE A 124 25.81 9.14 -0.47
CA PHE A 124 26.25 7.76 -0.60
C PHE A 124 25.53 6.75 0.30
N TYR A 125 24.70 5.91 -0.31
CA TYR A 125 24.29 4.60 0.19
C TYR A 125 25.49 3.75 0.68
N PHE A 126 26.69 3.97 0.10
CA PHE A 126 27.93 3.34 0.57
C PHE A 126 28.19 3.58 2.05
N GLY A 127 27.97 4.80 2.55
CA GLY A 127 28.17 5.13 3.97
C GLY A 127 27.16 4.39 4.86
N ALA A 128 25.89 4.40 4.45
CA ALA A 128 24.81 3.69 5.14
C ALA A 128 25.08 2.17 5.24
N VAL A 129 25.44 1.55 4.11
CA VAL A 129 25.72 0.12 4.00
C VAL A 129 27.04 -0.26 4.71
N ARG A 130 28.07 0.60 4.66
CA ARG A 130 29.29 0.39 5.45
C ARG A 130 29.00 0.39 6.94
N GLU A 131 28.26 1.38 7.44
CA GLU A 131 27.86 1.41 8.86
C GLU A 131 27.00 0.21 9.24
N LEU A 132 26.08 -0.22 8.35
CA LEU A 132 25.23 -1.39 8.55
C LEU A 132 26.05 -2.67 8.81
N LYS A 133 27.18 -2.86 8.11
CA LYS A 133 28.05 -4.05 8.29
C LYS A 133 28.66 -4.12 9.68
N GLU A 134 28.97 -2.96 10.25
CA GLU A 134 29.58 -2.79 11.58
C GLU A 134 28.54 -2.82 12.72
N LEU A 135 27.24 -2.83 12.42
CA LEU A 135 26.22 -2.90 13.46
C LEU A 135 26.31 -4.23 14.25
N PRO A 136 26.24 -4.19 15.59
CA PRO A 136 26.25 -5.39 16.42
C PRO A 136 25.03 -6.27 16.15
N VAL A 137 23.89 -5.65 15.84
CA VAL A 137 22.67 -6.31 15.40
C VAL A 137 22.33 -5.78 14.01
N LYS A 138 22.47 -6.63 13.00
CA LYS A 138 22.15 -6.29 11.62
C LYS A 138 20.63 -6.21 11.43
N PRO A 139 20.11 -5.25 10.65
CA PRO A 139 18.70 -5.24 10.30
C PRO A 139 18.35 -6.50 9.50
N GLN A 140 17.14 -6.98 9.66
CA GLN A 140 16.55 -8.03 8.83
C GLN A 140 15.80 -7.45 7.62
N VAL A 141 15.35 -6.21 7.74
CA VAL A 141 14.61 -5.49 6.69
C VAL A 141 15.14 -4.06 6.59
N ILE A 142 15.34 -3.56 5.37
CA ILE A 142 15.59 -2.16 5.08
C ILE A 142 14.35 -1.62 4.35
N SER A 143 13.74 -0.57 4.89
CA SER A 143 12.71 0.20 4.18
C SER A 143 13.34 1.42 3.53
N ASN A 144 13.17 1.56 2.22
CA ASN A 144 13.80 2.61 1.44
C ASN A 144 12.80 3.31 0.51
N SER A 145 12.28 4.44 0.98
CA SER A 145 11.27 5.24 0.27
C SER A 145 11.90 6.30 -0.64
N MET A 146 12.96 5.92 -1.37
CA MET A 146 13.74 6.81 -2.24
C MET A 146 14.31 6.05 -3.45
N GLY A 147 14.38 6.68 -4.62
CA GLY A 147 15.11 6.13 -5.76
C GLY A 147 16.64 6.20 -5.62
N TRP A 148 17.33 5.55 -6.54
CA TRP A 148 18.78 5.52 -6.74
C TRP A 148 19.14 6.24 -8.04
N THR A 149 19.97 7.28 -7.98
CA THR A 149 20.43 7.93 -9.22
C THR A 149 21.60 7.22 -9.90
N SER A 150 22.21 6.24 -9.25
CA SER A 150 23.47 5.65 -9.69
C SER A 150 23.42 4.13 -9.66
N GLU A 151 23.90 3.51 -10.73
CA GLU A 151 24.10 2.06 -10.84
C GLU A 151 25.02 1.50 -9.73
N SER A 152 25.87 2.33 -9.12
CA SER A 152 26.76 1.91 -8.01
C SER A 152 26.01 1.37 -6.78
N VAL A 153 24.72 1.72 -6.61
CA VAL A 153 23.89 1.18 -5.52
C VAL A 153 23.49 -0.27 -5.77
N LEU A 154 23.47 -0.74 -7.02
CA LEU A 154 23.13 -2.12 -7.37
C LEU A 154 24.09 -3.14 -6.74
N GLU A 155 25.40 -2.83 -6.73
CA GLU A 155 26.41 -3.67 -6.09
C GLU A 155 26.20 -3.74 -4.57
N LEU A 156 25.87 -2.60 -3.95
CA LEU A 156 25.55 -2.55 -2.52
C LEU A 156 24.28 -3.33 -2.18
N ALA A 157 23.25 -3.22 -3.02
CA ALA A 157 22.01 -3.98 -2.85
C ALA A 157 22.28 -5.49 -2.96
N THR A 158 23.13 -5.90 -3.90
CA THR A 158 23.56 -7.30 -4.06
C THR A 158 24.30 -7.80 -2.82
N GLU A 159 25.20 -7.00 -2.27
CA GLU A 159 25.90 -7.35 -1.03
C GLU A 159 24.94 -7.47 0.17
N VAL A 160 23.99 -6.55 0.29
CA VAL A 160 22.96 -6.58 1.35
C VAL A 160 22.06 -7.81 1.24
N ASP A 161 21.66 -8.20 0.02
CA ASP A 161 20.88 -9.43 -0.23
C ASP A 161 21.67 -10.68 0.18
N GLN A 162 22.98 -10.73 -0.14
CA GLN A 162 23.87 -11.83 0.27
C GLN A 162 24.03 -11.93 1.80
N MET A 163 23.82 -10.84 2.55
CA MET A 163 23.77 -10.85 4.01
C MET A 163 22.43 -11.37 4.58
N GLY A 164 21.46 -11.71 3.73
CA GLY A 164 20.14 -12.19 4.15
C GLY A 164 19.21 -11.06 4.63
N ILE A 165 19.49 -9.82 4.22
CA ILE A 165 18.73 -8.63 4.58
C ILE A 165 17.80 -8.29 3.43
N ILE A 166 16.52 -8.15 3.72
CA ILE A 166 15.50 -7.87 2.71
C ILE A 166 15.42 -6.35 2.51
N TRP A 167 15.81 -5.88 1.34
CA TRP A 167 15.68 -4.46 0.99
C TRP A 167 14.37 -4.24 0.23
N VAL A 168 13.51 -3.37 0.77
CA VAL A 168 12.24 -2.97 0.16
C VAL A 168 12.37 -1.55 -0.36
N MET A 169 12.04 -1.32 -1.63
CA MET A 169 12.27 -0.07 -2.33
C MET A 169 11.00 0.47 -2.98
N ALA A 170 10.79 1.77 -2.86
CA ALA A 170 9.74 2.48 -3.59
C ALA A 170 10.02 2.45 -5.10
N ALA A 171 8.99 2.19 -5.91
CA ALA A 171 9.09 2.14 -7.37
C ALA A 171 9.27 3.52 -8.02
N GLY A 172 9.07 4.61 -7.26
CA GLY A 172 9.17 5.98 -7.75
C GLY A 172 7.86 6.55 -8.31
N ASN A 173 7.85 7.87 -8.56
CA ASN A 173 6.64 8.68 -8.73
C ASN A 173 6.62 9.49 -10.05
N ASP A 174 7.44 9.10 -11.04
CA ASP A 174 7.60 9.82 -12.31
C ASP A 174 6.79 9.20 -13.48
N HIS A 175 5.65 8.54 -13.24
CA HIS A 175 4.80 8.01 -14.32
C HIS A 175 4.46 9.11 -15.35
N PRO A 176 4.59 8.86 -16.67
CA PRO A 176 4.70 7.56 -17.34
C PRO A 176 6.12 7.02 -17.54
N SER A 177 7.16 7.63 -16.96
CA SER A 177 8.50 7.04 -16.98
C SER A 177 8.50 5.70 -16.22
N GLU A 178 9.12 4.68 -16.81
CA GLU A 178 9.33 3.39 -16.17
C GLU A 178 10.40 3.48 -15.07
N ILE A 179 10.43 2.46 -14.20
CA ILE A 179 11.52 2.28 -13.24
C ILE A 179 12.85 2.18 -14.01
N VAL A 180 13.87 2.90 -13.54
CA VAL A 180 15.20 2.90 -14.16
C VAL A 180 15.86 1.52 -14.09
N GLU A 181 16.68 1.19 -15.10
CA GLU A 181 17.17 -0.19 -15.30
C GLU A 181 17.86 -0.80 -14.08
N HIS A 182 18.78 -0.06 -13.44
CA HIS A 182 19.54 -0.58 -12.30
C HIS A 182 18.70 -0.81 -11.05
N GLU A 183 17.60 -0.07 -10.88
CA GLU A 183 16.61 -0.32 -9.84
C GLU A 183 15.74 -1.53 -10.19
N ARG A 184 15.35 -1.64 -11.47
CA ARG A 184 14.51 -2.69 -12.01
C ARG A 184 15.13 -4.08 -11.85
N VAL A 185 16.45 -4.21 -12.03
CA VAL A 185 17.17 -5.49 -11.92
C VAL A 185 17.78 -5.73 -10.54
N ALA A 186 17.57 -4.81 -9.59
CA ALA A 186 18.14 -4.92 -8.26
C ALA A 186 17.52 -6.06 -7.44
N PRO A 187 18.29 -6.74 -6.58
CA PRO A 187 17.76 -7.74 -5.68
C PRO A 187 17.04 -7.08 -4.49
N VAL A 188 15.94 -6.39 -4.79
CA VAL A 188 15.06 -5.70 -3.83
C VAL A 188 13.63 -6.20 -4.00
N ILE A 189 12.74 -5.80 -3.10
CA ILE A 189 11.29 -5.88 -3.30
C ILE A 189 10.82 -4.49 -3.74
N SER A 190 10.43 -4.34 -5.00
CA SER A 190 9.97 -3.10 -5.61
C SER A 190 8.48 -2.87 -5.38
N VAL A 191 8.12 -1.71 -4.84
CA VAL A 191 6.78 -1.40 -4.34
C VAL A 191 6.18 -0.19 -5.04
N GLY A 192 5.12 -0.43 -5.81
CA GLY A 192 4.28 0.61 -6.39
C GLY A 192 3.13 0.97 -5.44
N SER A 193 2.34 1.98 -5.79
CA SER A 193 1.21 2.40 -4.95
C SER A 193 -0.14 2.39 -5.67
N TYR A 194 -1.20 2.11 -4.92
CA TYR A 194 -2.57 2.16 -5.41
C TYR A 194 -3.46 3.08 -4.55
N SER A 195 -4.46 3.65 -5.20
CA SER A 195 -5.42 4.64 -4.68
C SER A 195 -6.51 4.00 -3.81
N PRO A 196 -7.28 4.81 -3.07
CA PRO A 196 -8.42 4.31 -2.28
C PRO A 196 -9.47 3.52 -3.07
N ARG A 197 -9.50 3.61 -4.40
CA ARG A 197 -10.41 2.85 -5.29
C ARG A 197 -9.76 1.59 -5.88
N GLY A 198 -8.52 1.26 -5.49
CA GLY A 198 -7.80 0.06 -5.93
C GLY A 198 -7.12 0.16 -7.30
N LEU A 199 -7.11 1.36 -7.91
CA LEU A 199 -6.36 1.65 -9.14
C LEU A 199 -4.95 2.08 -8.78
N GLN A 200 -3.95 1.76 -9.58
CA GLN A 200 -2.60 2.31 -9.39
C GLN A 200 -2.66 3.85 -9.34
N THR A 201 -1.89 4.47 -8.44
CA THR A 201 -1.88 5.93 -8.32
C THR A 201 -1.33 6.59 -9.56
N LEU A 202 -1.73 7.84 -9.80
CA LEU A 202 -1.40 8.58 -11.01
C LEU A 202 0.11 8.69 -11.26
N SER A 203 0.90 8.87 -10.19
CA SER A 203 2.35 9.07 -10.24
C SER A 203 3.16 7.77 -10.17
N SER A 204 2.61 6.67 -9.65
CA SER A 204 3.39 5.43 -9.44
C SER A 204 3.91 4.87 -10.76
N GLN A 205 5.24 4.79 -10.85
CA GLN A 205 5.94 4.17 -11.97
C GLN A 205 5.62 2.69 -12.07
N GLU A 206 5.84 2.14 -13.26
CA GLU A 206 5.60 0.74 -13.59
C GLU A 206 6.82 0.08 -14.20
N SER A 207 6.84 -1.25 -14.10
CA SER A 207 7.89 -2.10 -14.66
C SER A 207 7.42 -3.54 -14.68
N ASP A 208 7.91 -4.32 -15.64
CA ASP A 208 7.69 -5.76 -15.73
C ASP A 208 8.29 -6.53 -14.54
N GLN A 209 9.21 -5.90 -13.80
CA GLN A 209 9.79 -6.40 -12.56
C GLN A 209 9.19 -5.76 -11.30
N LEU A 210 8.09 -4.98 -11.42
CA LEU A 210 7.40 -4.47 -10.25
C LEU A 210 6.78 -5.62 -9.45
N ASP A 211 7.12 -5.74 -8.16
CA ASP A 211 6.72 -6.91 -7.37
C ASP A 211 5.29 -6.83 -6.85
N ILE A 212 4.90 -5.67 -6.33
CA ILE A 212 3.63 -5.50 -5.63
C ILE A 212 3.17 -4.04 -5.61
N LEU A 213 1.86 -3.83 -5.54
CA LEU A 213 1.24 -2.53 -5.25
C LEU A 213 0.73 -2.52 -3.80
N ALA A 214 1.00 -1.46 -3.04
CA ALA A 214 0.43 -1.27 -1.69
C ALA A 214 -0.44 0.00 -1.62
N PRO A 215 -1.40 0.09 -0.67
CA PRO A 215 -2.27 1.25 -0.59
C PRO A 215 -1.52 2.46 -0.08
N ALA A 216 -1.26 3.42 -0.97
CA ALA A 216 -0.68 4.70 -0.61
C ALA A 216 -0.95 5.72 -1.71
N ASP A 217 -1.82 6.65 -1.36
CA ASP A 217 -2.18 7.83 -2.12
C ASP A 217 -2.07 9.02 -1.17
N GLU A 218 -2.28 10.24 -1.62
CA GLU A 218 -2.20 11.47 -0.82
C GLU A 218 -3.13 11.50 0.42
N TYR A 219 -3.97 10.47 0.60
CA TYR A 219 -4.93 10.28 1.68
C TYR A 219 -4.48 9.29 2.77
N GLN A 220 -3.24 8.78 2.76
CA GLN A 220 -2.79 7.81 3.77
C GLN A 220 -2.48 8.51 5.10
N ALA A 221 -3.06 8.04 6.20
CA ALA A 221 -2.78 8.56 7.53
C ALA A 221 -1.33 8.29 7.98
N ALA A 222 -0.59 9.34 8.37
CA ALA A 222 0.76 9.24 8.92
C ALA A 222 1.04 10.26 10.04
N ILE A 223 2.23 10.22 10.63
CA ILE A 223 2.70 11.17 11.66
C ILE A 223 3.99 11.83 11.17
N ASP A 224 4.03 13.16 11.19
CA ASP A 224 5.16 13.92 10.64
C ASP A 224 6.29 14.20 11.67
N GLY A 225 7.31 14.96 11.23
CA GLY A 225 8.44 15.41 12.06
C GLY A 225 8.10 16.42 13.17
N ASN A 226 6.84 16.82 13.31
CA ASN A 226 6.33 17.60 14.44
C ASN A 226 5.45 16.75 15.37
N GLY A 227 5.30 15.45 15.09
CA GLY A 227 4.39 14.57 15.81
C GLY A 227 2.92 14.84 15.48
N GLN A 228 2.63 15.54 14.38
CA GLN A 228 1.28 15.88 13.97
C GLN A 228 0.70 14.78 13.09
N GLU A 229 -0.61 14.56 13.24
CA GLU A 229 -1.38 13.71 12.35
C GLU A 229 -1.49 14.39 10.97
N ILE A 230 -0.91 13.77 9.95
CA ILE A 230 -0.93 14.28 8.57
C ILE A 230 -1.49 13.24 7.60
N LEU A 231 -1.66 13.65 6.36
CA LEU A 231 -1.77 12.76 5.21
C LEU A 231 -0.42 12.68 4.50
N PHE A 232 -0.10 11.48 4.04
CA PHE A 232 1.13 11.09 3.35
C PHE A 232 0.75 10.11 2.23
N GLY A 233 1.65 9.74 1.32
CA GLY A 233 1.24 8.92 0.19
C GLY A 233 2.34 8.49 -0.77
N GLU A 234 1.91 8.19 -1.99
CA GLU A 234 2.75 7.73 -3.11
C GLU A 234 3.51 6.43 -2.79
N THR A 235 4.49 6.07 -3.62
CA THR A 235 5.32 4.86 -3.39
C THR A 235 6.10 4.93 -2.06
N SER A 236 6.37 6.14 -1.55
CA SER A 236 6.97 6.36 -0.24
C SER A 236 6.10 5.91 0.92
N GLY A 237 4.78 6.04 0.81
CA GLY A 237 3.80 5.54 1.79
C GLY A 237 3.47 4.05 1.62
N ALA A 238 3.66 3.49 0.42
CA ALA A 238 3.41 2.07 0.15
C ALA A 238 4.50 1.18 0.73
N THR A 239 5.77 1.55 0.48
CA THR A 239 6.98 0.85 0.94
C THR A 239 6.96 0.46 2.44
N PRO A 240 6.69 1.37 3.40
CA PRO A 240 6.68 1.03 4.82
C PRO A 240 5.61 0.00 5.21
N LEU A 241 4.47 -0.05 4.49
CA LEU A 241 3.43 -1.05 4.77
C LEU A 241 3.92 -2.47 4.45
N ILE A 242 4.65 -2.61 3.33
CA ILE A 242 5.28 -3.88 2.95
C ILE A 242 6.38 -4.23 3.95
N SER A 243 7.30 -3.29 4.20
CA SER A 243 8.46 -3.51 5.07
C SER A 243 8.07 -3.97 6.48
N GLY A 244 7.08 -3.31 7.10
CA GLY A 244 6.61 -3.73 8.43
C GLY A 244 5.82 -5.04 8.42
N SER A 245 5.13 -5.36 7.33
CA SER A 245 4.48 -6.68 7.17
C SER A 245 5.50 -7.81 7.01
N ILE A 246 6.62 -7.57 6.30
CA ILE A 246 7.74 -8.51 6.21
C ILE A 246 8.37 -8.71 7.58
N ALA A 247 8.50 -7.65 8.39
CA ALA A 247 8.95 -7.78 9.77
C ALA A 247 8.01 -8.67 10.60
N ASN A 248 6.69 -8.54 10.45
CA ASN A 248 5.72 -9.44 11.10
C ASN A 248 5.92 -10.91 10.68
N ALA A 249 6.21 -11.18 9.41
CA ALA A 249 6.51 -12.52 8.93
C ALA A 249 7.85 -13.06 9.47
N ARG A 250 8.91 -12.24 9.50
CA ARG A 250 10.22 -12.63 10.05
C ARG A 250 10.22 -12.79 11.57
N ALA A 251 9.25 -12.20 12.28
CA ALA A 251 9.03 -12.51 13.69
C ALA A 251 8.65 -13.98 13.92
N LEU A 252 7.94 -14.60 12.96
CA LEU A 252 7.59 -16.03 12.99
C LEU A 252 8.69 -16.90 12.38
N ILE A 253 9.21 -16.52 11.21
CA ILE A 253 10.21 -17.29 10.47
C ILE A 253 11.39 -16.37 10.15
N PRO A 254 12.38 -16.23 11.06
CA PRO A 254 13.51 -15.32 10.87
C PRO A 254 14.38 -15.64 9.65
N SER A 255 14.33 -16.88 9.15
CA SER A 255 15.13 -17.38 8.04
C SER A 255 14.53 -17.13 6.66
N LEU A 256 13.37 -16.46 6.54
CA LEU A 256 12.78 -16.14 5.24
C LEU A 256 13.75 -15.28 4.41
N SER A 257 14.07 -15.74 3.20
CA SER A 257 14.87 -14.98 2.24
C SER A 257 14.03 -13.96 1.48
N ARG A 258 14.66 -12.99 0.83
CA ARG A 258 13.97 -12.02 -0.06
C ARG A 258 13.12 -12.73 -1.11
N ALA A 259 13.70 -13.67 -1.85
CA ALA A 259 12.99 -14.40 -2.91
C ALA A 259 11.78 -15.19 -2.36
N GLN A 260 11.89 -15.76 -1.16
CA GLN A 260 10.77 -16.44 -0.52
C GLN A 260 9.65 -15.46 -0.13
N VAL A 261 10.02 -14.31 0.44
CA VAL A 261 9.07 -13.26 0.79
C VAL A 261 8.38 -12.70 -0.46
N GLU A 262 9.14 -12.40 -1.50
CA GLU A 262 8.63 -11.94 -2.79
C GLU A 262 7.61 -12.94 -3.37
N ALA A 263 7.95 -14.23 -3.39
CA ALA A 263 7.05 -15.28 -3.87
C ALA A 263 5.77 -15.37 -3.02
N LEU A 264 5.87 -15.25 -1.70
CA LEU A 264 4.72 -15.27 -0.79
C LEU A 264 3.82 -14.05 -1.00
N ILE A 265 4.40 -12.86 -1.11
CA ILE A 265 3.68 -11.60 -1.37
C ILE A 265 2.93 -11.71 -2.70
N LYS A 266 3.60 -12.14 -3.78
CA LYS A 266 2.98 -12.32 -5.11
C LYS A 266 1.87 -13.36 -5.09
N ARG A 267 2.07 -14.52 -4.44
CA ARG A 267 1.06 -15.61 -4.36
C ARG A 267 -0.14 -15.27 -3.47
N THR A 268 -0.03 -14.31 -2.56
CA THR A 268 -1.11 -13.92 -1.64
C THR A 268 -1.78 -12.60 -2.01
N ALA A 269 -1.24 -11.89 -3.00
CA ALA A 269 -1.81 -10.65 -3.52
C ALA A 269 -3.23 -10.85 -4.06
N ILE A 270 -4.00 -9.76 -3.99
CA ILE A 270 -5.30 -9.65 -4.66
C ILE A 270 -5.03 -9.22 -6.10
N ARG A 271 -5.78 -9.75 -7.07
CA ARG A 271 -5.60 -9.39 -8.48
C ARG A 271 -5.86 -7.89 -8.69
N SER A 272 -4.96 -7.21 -9.39
CA SER A 272 -5.11 -5.80 -9.76
C SER A 272 -5.82 -5.66 -11.11
N PHE A 273 -6.45 -4.51 -11.35
CA PHE A 273 -7.07 -4.24 -12.65
C PHE A 273 -6.04 -4.07 -13.77
N HIS A 274 -4.90 -3.42 -13.48
CA HIS A 274 -3.75 -3.31 -14.39
C HIS A 274 -3.29 -4.65 -14.96
N SER A 275 -3.32 -5.72 -14.14
CA SER A 275 -2.93 -7.07 -14.57
C SER A 275 -3.78 -7.65 -15.71
N LEU A 276 -4.94 -7.04 -16.03
CA LEU A 276 -5.84 -7.50 -17.08
C LEU A 276 -5.45 -7.00 -18.47
N TYR A 277 -4.72 -5.89 -18.56
CA TYR A 277 -4.45 -5.22 -19.84
C TYR A 277 -3.02 -4.71 -20.00
N SER A 278 -2.25 -4.56 -18.92
CA SER A 278 -0.88 -4.09 -18.99
C SER A 278 0.09 -5.24 -19.22
N GLU A 279 0.87 -5.16 -20.29
CA GLU A 279 2.00 -6.06 -20.52
C GLU A 279 3.16 -5.75 -19.57
N LYS A 280 3.27 -4.48 -19.17
CA LYS A 280 4.37 -3.95 -18.36
C LYS A 280 4.11 -4.03 -16.87
N ASN A 281 2.86 -4.08 -16.39
CA ASN A 281 2.58 -4.16 -14.96
C ASN A 281 1.57 -5.27 -14.67
N LYS A 282 2.05 -6.32 -14.00
CA LYS A 282 1.24 -7.45 -13.52
C LYS A 282 1.21 -7.56 -12.00
N ALA A 283 1.72 -6.56 -11.29
CA ALA A 283 1.75 -6.53 -9.84
C ALA A 283 0.32 -6.57 -9.26
N GLY A 284 0.12 -7.43 -8.26
CA GLY A 284 -1.13 -7.50 -7.52
C GLY A 284 -1.24 -6.44 -6.42
N LEU A 285 -2.39 -6.34 -5.79
CA LEU A 285 -2.62 -5.51 -4.61
C LEU A 285 -2.20 -6.29 -3.36
N PHE A 286 -1.37 -5.68 -2.51
CA PHE A 286 -0.85 -6.31 -1.32
C PHE A 286 -1.95 -6.71 -0.33
N ASN A 287 -1.83 -7.90 0.24
CA ASN A 287 -2.75 -8.46 1.24
C ASN A 287 -1.94 -8.99 2.42
N ALA A 288 -1.66 -8.10 3.38
CA ALA A 288 -0.84 -8.41 4.55
C ALA A 288 -1.43 -9.54 5.39
N TYR A 289 -2.75 -9.58 5.52
CA TYR A 289 -3.43 -10.60 6.30
C TYR A 289 -3.26 -11.99 5.69
N ARG A 290 -3.56 -12.18 4.40
CA ARG A 290 -3.36 -13.49 3.76
C ARG A 290 -1.90 -13.89 3.75
N PHE A 291 -0.99 -12.96 3.47
CA PHE A 291 0.45 -13.16 3.57
C PHE A 291 0.85 -13.71 4.95
N PHE A 292 0.46 -13.03 6.03
CA PHE A 292 0.77 -13.44 7.39
C PHE A 292 0.14 -14.79 7.76
N ARG A 293 -1.11 -15.04 7.36
CA ARG A 293 -1.82 -16.30 7.63
C ARG A 293 -1.19 -17.50 6.93
N VAL A 294 -0.63 -17.30 5.73
CA VAL A 294 0.19 -18.33 5.07
C VAL A 294 1.48 -18.55 5.86
N VAL A 295 2.21 -17.50 6.24
CA VAL A 295 3.44 -17.60 7.04
C VAL A 295 3.20 -18.33 8.36
N GLN A 296 2.09 -18.08 9.05
CA GLN A 296 1.69 -18.83 10.25
C GLN A 296 1.56 -20.34 9.99
N ARG A 297 0.95 -20.75 8.87
CA ARG A 297 0.83 -22.17 8.51
C ARG A 297 2.18 -22.79 8.21
N LEU A 298 3.06 -22.05 7.51
CA LEU A 298 4.43 -22.48 7.28
C LEU A 298 5.20 -22.65 8.61
N HIS A 299 5.06 -21.69 9.52
CA HIS A 299 5.70 -21.74 10.83
C HIS A 299 5.17 -22.90 11.68
N ALA A 300 3.86 -23.13 11.70
CA ALA A 300 3.26 -24.25 12.40
C ALA A 300 3.74 -25.62 11.87
N ALA A 301 4.00 -25.72 10.56
CA ALA A 301 4.48 -26.94 9.93
C ALA A 301 6.01 -27.15 10.09
N CYS A 302 6.79 -26.06 10.08
CA CYS A 302 8.25 -26.13 9.91
C CYS A 302 9.07 -25.52 11.04
N GLY A 303 8.47 -24.77 11.96
CA GLY A 303 9.18 -23.87 12.86
C GLY A 303 10.07 -22.90 12.09
N SER A 304 11.38 -23.03 12.27
CA SER A 304 12.41 -22.22 11.59
C SER A 304 13.25 -23.01 10.57
N ASN A 305 12.83 -24.22 10.18
CA ASN A 305 13.59 -25.05 9.24
C ASN A 305 13.42 -24.56 7.79
N ALA A 306 14.50 -24.01 7.22
CA ALA A 306 14.48 -23.39 5.89
C ALA A 306 14.11 -24.35 4.74
N SER A 307 14.57 -25.61 4.75
CA SER A 307 14.25 -26.57 3.68
C SER A 307 12.80 -27.01 3.76
N CYS A 308 12.24 -27.18 4.96
CA CYS A 308 10.82 -27.43 5.16
C CYS A 308 9.98 -26.25 4.67
N VAL A 309 10.36 -25.00 5.02
CA VAL A 309 9.64 -23.80 4.61
C VAL A 309 9.52 -23.75 3.09
N GLN A 310 10.60 -24.03 2.35
CA GLN A 310 10.57 -24.06 0.90
C GLN A 310 9.57 -25.09 0.35
N VAL A 311 9.58 -26.32 0.89
CA VAL A 311 8.63 -27.37 0.49
C VAL A 311 7.18 -26.95 0.78
N GLN A 312 6.93 -26.38 1.96
CA GLN A 312 5.59 -25.96 2.35
C GLN A 312 5.10 -24.74 1.56
N MET A 313 5.99 -23.86 1.12
CA MET A 313 5.64 -22.74 0.24
C MET A 313 5.07 -23.21 -1.10
N ASP A 314 5.49 -24.37 -1.61
CA ASP A 314 4.98 -24.95 -2.85
C ASP A 314 3.72 -25.80 -2.66
N SER A 315 3.34 -26.08 -1.42
CA SER A 315 2.08 -26.74 -1.10
C SER A 315 0.90 -25.78 -1.24
N ARG A 316 0.05 -26.03 -2.25
CA ARG A 316 -1.20 -25.27 -2.47
C ARG A 316 -2.10 -25.25 -1.23
N GLN A 317 -2.08 -26.28 -0.40
CA GLN A 317 -2.92 -26.37 0.80
C GLN A 317 -2.68 -25.22 1.77
N ASN A 318 -1.45 -24.70 1.85
CA ASN A 318 -1.13 -23.57 2.73
C ASN A 318 -1.84 -22.27 2.31
N TYR A 319 -2.32 -22.17 1.07
CA TYR A 319 -2.99 -20.99 0.52
C TYR A 319 -4.52 -21.14 0.44
N LEU A 320 -5.07 -22.31 0.77
CA LEU A 320 -6.51 -22.60 0.76
C LEU A 320 -7.09 -22.42 2.16
N PHE A 321 -8.03 -21.49 2.31
CA PHE A 321 -8.68 -21.20 3.59
C PHE A 321 -10.16 -21.55 3.50
N GLU A 322 -10.65 -22.33 4.46
CA GLU A 322 -12.08 -22.67 4.51
C GLU A 322 -12.90 -21.41 4.81
N GLY A 323 -13.97 -21.22 4.03
CA GLY A 323 -14.95 -20.18 4.29
C GLY A 323 -15.70 -20.47 5.58
N LYS A 324 -15.84 -19.46 6.45
CA LYS A 324 -16.65 -19.56 7.66
C LYS A 324 -18.08 -19.12 7.37
N SER A 325 -19.05 -19.75 8.04
CA SER A 325 -20.44 -19.29 8.00
C SER A 325 -20.52 -17.86 8.51
N LEU A 326 -21.07 -16.98 7.67
CA LEU A 326 -21.36 -15.59 8.04
C LEU A 326 -22.62 -15.54 8.91
N SER A 327 -22.72 -14.54 9.78
CA SER A 327 -23.95 -14.31 10.56
C SER A 327 -25.11 -13.92 9.63
N PRO A 328 -26.37 -14.17 10.00
CA PRO A 328 -27.52 -13.73 9.21
C PRO A 328 -27.50 -12.22 8.95
N ARG A 329 -27.02 -11.42 9.91
CA ARG A 329 -26.88 -9.95 9.76
C ARG A 329 -25.88 -9.57 8.67
N ILE A 330 -24.75 -10.26 8.60
CA ILE A 330 -23.78 -10.06 7.51
C ILE A 330 -24.41 -10.44 6.18
N GLN A 331 -25.09 -11.60 6.11
CA GLN A 331 -25.70 -12.07 4.86
C GLN A 331 -26.78 -11.11 4.33
N SER A 332 -27.53 -10.44 5.22
CA SER A 332 -28.56 -9.47 4.85
C SER A 332 -28.04 -8.03 4.69
N VAL A 333 -26.74 -7.76 4.79
CA VAL A 333 -26.21 -6.38 4.88
C VAL A 333 -26.54 -5.54 3.65
N CYS A 334 -26.63 -6.13 2.45
CA CYS A 334 -27.03 -5.41 1.24
C CYS A 334 -28.53 -5.11 1.14
N GLN A 335 -29.36 -5.79 1.95
CA GLN A 335 -30.81 -5.61 1.98
C GLN A 335 -31.26 -4.70 3.13
N SER A 336 -30.38 -4.47 4.11
CA SER A 336 -30.65 -3.65 5.29
C SER A 336 -29.76 -2.41 5.30
N LYS A 337 -30.22 -1.31 5.91
CA LYS A 337 -29.36 -0.14 6.19
C LYS A 337 -28.70 -0.22 7.58
N HIS A 338 -28.69 -1.40 8.20
CA HIS A 338 -28.17 -1.54 9.55
C HIS A 338 -26.65 -1.65 9.55
N ALA A 339 -26.03 -0.86 10.43
CA ALA A 339 -24.62 -0.95 10.77
C ALA A 339 -24.27 -2.36 11.28
N LEU A 340 -23.13 -2.89 10.83
CA LEU A 340 -22.53 -4.10 11.41
C LEU A 340 -21.73 -3.74 12.67
N ALA A 341 -21.64 -4.65 13.63
CA ALA A 341 -20.73 -4.48 14.76
C ALA A 341 -19.26 -4.67 14.34
N LYS A 342 -18.30 -4.13 15.12
CA LYS A 342 -16.86 -4.29 14.86
C LYS A 342 -16.43 -5.75 14.68
N ALA A 343 -16.94 -6.66 15.50
CA ALA A 343 -16.63 -8.09 15.38
C ALA A 343 -17.17 -8.71 14.07
N GLU A 344 -18.33 -8.26 13.61
CA GLU A 344 -18.95 -8.75 12.37
C GLU A 344 -18.18 -8.27 11.14
N ILE A 345 -17.78 -6.98 11.10
CA ILE A 345 -16.98 -6.45 10.00
C ILE A 345 -15.57 -7.06 9.99
N ASN A 346 -14.93 -7.24 11.15
CA ASN A 346 -13.61 -7.89 11.23
C ASN A 346 -13.69 -9.34 10.75
N SER A 347 -14.75 -10.06 11.11
CA SER A 347 -15.01 -11.40 10.59
C SER A 347 -15.20 -11.40 9.07
N LEU A 348 -15.99 -10.48 8.51
CA LEU A 348 -16.21 -10.38 7.07
C LEU A 348 -14.93 -9.99 6.32
N ARG A 349 -14.17 -9.00 6.81
CA ARG A 349 -12.86 -8.59 6.26
C ARG A 349 -11.87 -9.74 6.29
N ALA A 350 -11.79 -10.50 7.38
CA ALA A 350 -10.94 -11.67 7.46
C ALA A 350 -11.33 -12.75 6.43
N GLN A 351 -12.62 -12.98 6.20
CA GLN A 351 -13.08 -13.92 5.16
C GLN A 351 -12.72 -13.45 3.75
N TYR A 352 -12.94 -12.17 3.45
CA TYR A 352 -12.55 -11.56 2.19
C TYR A 352 -11.04 -11.67 1.96
N LEU A 353 -10.22 -11.24 2.92
CA LEU A 353 -8.77 -11.21 2.76
C LEU A 353 -8.18 -12.62 2.58
N LEU A 354 -8.75 -13.63 3.24
CA LEU A 354 -8.32 -15.03 3.05
C LEU A 354 -8.78 -15.62 1.71
N ASN A 355 -9.89 -15.12 1.15
CA ASN A 355 -10.60 -15.68 0.01
C ASN A 355 -11.03 -14.60 -0.99
N ALA A 356 -10.12 -13.72 -1.41
CA ALA A 356 -10.47 -12.53 -2.20
C ALA A 356 -11.13 -12.85 -3.55
N GLU A 357 -10.87 -14.04 -4.10
CA GLU A 357 -11.50 -14.57 -5.33
C GLU A 357 -13.00 -14.86 -5.13
N GLN A 358 -13.47 -15.05 -3.89
CA GLN A 358 -14.90 -15.20 -3.58
C GLN A 358 -15.55 -13.82 -3.50
N THR A 359 -15.97 -13.32 -4.66
CA THR A 359 -16.48 -11.96 -4.85
C THR A 359 -17.67 -11.61 -3.95
N ALA A 360 -18.44 -12.60 -3.50
CA ALA A 360 -19.52 -12.42 -2.53
C ALA A 360 -19.07 -11.65 -1.28
N TYR A 361 -17.88 -11.91 -0.73
CA TYR A 361 -17.39 -11.18 0.44
C TYR A 361 -17.11 -9.71 0.12
N ALA A 362 -16.52 -9.42 -1.04
CA ALA A 362 -16.25 -8.06 -1.50
C ALA A 362 -17.57 -7.29 -1.73
N ARG A 363 -18.59 -7.93 -2.31
CA ARG A 363 -19.94 -7.34 -2.47
C ARG A 363 -20.57 -7.00 -1.12
N LEU A 364 -20.50 -7.90 -0.13
CA LEU A 364 -21.01 -7.65 1.22
C LEU A 364 -20.24 -6.50 1.90
N LEU A 365 -18.91 -6.43 1.74
CA LEU A 365 -18.11 -5.31 2.25
C LEU A 365 -18.49 -3.99 1.58
N SER A 366 -18.69 -3.99 0.27
CA SER A 366 -19.16 -2.81 -0.45
C SER A 366 -20.47 -2.26 0.14
N CYS A 367 -21.45 -3.13 0.36
CA CYS A 367 -22.71 -2.75 1.02
C CYS A 367 -22.50 -2.25 2.46
N ALA A 368 -21.66 -2.93 3.25
CA ALA A 368 -21.39 -2.55 4.64
C ALA A 368 -20.78 -1.14 4.75
N TYR A 369 -19.75 -0.85 3.97
CA TYR A 369 -19.13 0.49 3.94
C TYR A 369 -20.10 1.55 3.36
N ARG A 370 -20.91 1.20 2.36
CA ARG A 370 -21.91 2.12 1.79
C ARG A 370 -23.01 2.49 2.80
N ASN A 371 -23.46 1.53 3.61
CA ASN A 371 -24.47 1.77 4.65
C ASN A 371 -23.98 2.75 5.74
N GLU A 372 -22.67 2.79 5.99
CA GLU A 372 -22.02 3.73 6.90
C GLU A 372 -21.63 5.07 6.25
N GLY A 373 -21.90 5.21 4.94
CA GLY A 373 -21.57 6.40 4.18
C GLY A 373 -20.08 6.56 3.86
N TYR A 374 -19.33 5.47 3.73
CA TYR A 374 -17.95 5.43 3.22
C TYR A 374 -17.93 4.91 1.78
N SER A 375 -18.40 5.75 0.85
CA SER A 375 -18.57 5.38 -0.57
C SER A 375 -17.26 4.99 -1.25
N ILE A 376 -16.13 5.59 -0.88
CA ILE A 376 -14.82 5.28 -1.50
C ILE A 376 -14.37 3.89 -1.11
N ASN A 377 -14.51 3.51 0.17
CA ASN A 377 -14.28 2.14 0.61
C ASN A 377 -15.22 1.16 -0.09
N ALA A 378 -16.49 1.52 -0.23
CA ALA A 378 -17.46 0.68 -0.92
C ALA A 378 -17.07 0.45 -2.39
N ASP A 379 -16.55 1.48 -3.06
CA ASP A 379 -16.11 1.42 -4.44
C ASP A 379 -14.86 0.56 -4.61
N TYR A 380 -13.91 0.56 -3.66
CA TYR A 380 -12.78 -0.37 -3.67
C TYR A 380 -13.24 -1.82 -3.75
N TYR A 381 -14.11 -2.26 -2.82
CA TYR A 381 -14.54 -3.65 -2.79
C TYR A 381 -15.43 -4.00 -3.99
N GLU A 382 -16.23 -3.06 -4.50
CA GLU A 382 -16.96 -3.26 -5.74
C GLU A 382 -16.00 -3.42 -6.94
N ASN A 383 -14.98 -2.58 -7.04
CA ASN A 383 -13.98 -2.66 -8.10
C ASN A 383 -13.25 -4.00 -8.03
N VAL A 384 -12.81 -4.44 -6.85
CA VAL A 384 -12.21 -5.78 -6.69
C VAL A 384 -13.17 -6.88 -7.14
N ALA A 385 -14.45 -6.83 -6.76
CA ALA A 385 -15.42 -7.82 -7.24
C ALA A 385 -15.54 -7.82 -8.78
N LEU A 386 -15.60 -6.64 -9.40
CA LEU A 386 -15.71 -6.51 -10.85
C LEU A 386 -14.47 -7.00 -11.61
N ILE A 387 -13.26 -6.93 -11.03
CA ILE A 387 -12.04 -7.52 -11.63
C ILE A 387 -12.24 -9.01 -11.94
N HIS A 388 -13.00 -9.75 -11.11
CA HIS A 388 -13.24 -11.17 -11.30
C HIS A 388 -14.55 -11.46 -12.07
N GLU A 389 -15.59 -10.66 -11.83
CA GLU A 389 -16.94 -10.93 -12.37
C GLU A 389 -17.19 -10.31 -13.75
N ASN A 390 -16.79 -9.05 -13.94
CA ASN A 390 -17.09 -8.27 -15.14
C ASN A 390 -16.09 -7.12 -15.34
N PRO A 391 -14.87 -7.43 -15.83
CA PRO A 391 -13.82 -6.44 -16.06
C PRO A 391 -14.24 -5.28 -16.96
N LYS A 392 -15.07 -5.55 -17.99
CA LYS A 392 -15.60 -4.53 -18.89
C LYS A 392 -16.50 -3.52 -18.16
N ALA A 393 -17.32 -3.98 -17.22
CA ALA A 393 -18.11 -3.06 -16.40
C ALA A 393 -17.22 -2.18 -15.50
N LEU A 394 -16.10 -2.71 -14.99
CA LEU A 394 -15.11 -1.90 -14.28
C LEU A 394 -14.44 -0.88 -15.20
N GLN A 395 -14.07 -1.27 -16.43
CA GLN A 395 -13.54 -0.33 -17.43
C GLN A 395 -14.51 0.83 -17.69
N ASN A 396 -15.80 0.53 -17.89
CA ASN A 396 -16.84 1.55 -18.08
C ASN A 396 -16.99 2.46 -16.84
N LYS A 397 -16.89 1.89 -15.64
CA LYS A 397 -16.92 2.66 -14.39
C LYS A 397 -15.74 3.63 -14.31
N ILE A 398 -14.53 3.17 -14.64
CA ILE A 398 -13.32 4.00 -14.67
C ILE A 398 -13.41 5.10 -15.72
N GLN A 399 -13.92 4.79 -16.91
CA GLN A 399 -14.19 5.80 -17.96
C GLN A 399 -15.12 6.91 -17.46
N THR A 400 -16.18 6.52 -16.74
CA THR A 400 -17.11 7.48 -16.13
C THR A 400 -16.41 8.32 -15.05
N GLN A 401 -15.60 7.70 -14.20
CA GLN A 401 -14.82 8.40 -13.17
C GLN A 401 -13.80 9.37 -13.78
N ALA A 402 -13.13 9.01 -14.87
CA ALA A 402 -12.20 9.88 -15.58
C ALA A 402 -12.92 11.12 -16.15
N VAL A 403 -14.12 10.94 -16.72
CA VAL A 403 -14.96 12.06 -17.16
C VAL A 403 -15.32 12.97 -15.98
N GLN A 404 -15.78 12.41 -14.87
CA GLN A 404 -16.10 13.21 -13.67
C GLN A 404 -14.88 13.94 -13.11
N ALA A 405 -13.71 13.31 -13.13
CA ALA A 405 -12.47 13.92 -12.70
C ALA A 405 -12.09 15.15 -13.55
N VAL A 406 -12.37 15.12 -14.85
CA VAL A 406 -12.20 16.29 -15.72
C VAL A 406 -13.25 17.36 -15.41
N LEU A 407 -14.52 16.97 -15.32
CA LEU A 407 -15.62 17.91 -15.09
C LEU A 407 -15.50 18.66 -13.75
N HIS A 408 -15.02 17.98 -12.71
CA HIS A 408 -14.91 18.49 -11.33
C HIS A 408 -13.47 18.81 -10.89
N GLY A 409 -12.51 18.81 -11.82
CA GLY A 409 -11.14 19.25 -11.53
C GLY A 409 -10.37 18.35 -10.56
N TYR A 410 -10.70 17.06 -10.47
CA TYR A 410 -10.00 16.07 -9.65
C TYR A 410 -8.67 15.66 -10.30
N ASN A 411 -7.69 16.57 -10.30
CA ASN A 411 -6.43 16.42 -11.03
C ASN A 411 -5.56 15.25 -10.54
N ALA A 412 -5.73 14.82 -9.29
CA ALA A 412 -5.02 13.70 -8.69
C ALA A 412 -5.74 12.35 -8.85
N SER A 413 -6.91 12.32 -9.52
CA SER A 413 -7.69 11.09 -9.66
C SER A 413 -6.92 10.00 -10.39
N ALA A 414 -6.81 8.82 -9.76
CA ALA A 414 -6.19 7.65 -10.38
C ALA A 414 -6.91 7.18 -11.66
N ALA A 415 -8.17 7.57 -11.87
CA ALA A 415 -8.91 7.29 -13.10
C ALA A 415 -8.30 7.99 -14.34
N LEU A 416 -7.48 9.02 -14.13
CA LEU A 416 -6.79 9.75 -15.20
C LEU A 416 -5.46 9.11 -15.62
N ARG A 417 -5.00 8.05 -14.94
CA ARG A 417 -3.69 7.44 -15.19
C ARG A 417 -3.64 6.72 -16.54
N ASP A 418 -4.52 5.74 -16.73
CA ASP A 418 -4.40 4.76 -17.81
C ASP A 418 -5.18 5.18 -19.05
N LEU A 419 -4.62 6.11 -19.84
CA LEU A 419 -5.31 6.70 -21.00
C LEU A 419 -5.71 5.68 -22.09
N GLN A 420 -5.09 4.50 -22.10
CA GLN A 420 -5.37 3.42 -23.05
C GLN A 420 -6.73 2.75 -22.82
N ILE A 421 -7.25 2.75 -21.59
CA ILE A 421 -8.54 2.14 -21.27
C ILE A 421 -9.70 3.13 -21.34
N LEU A 422 -9.42 4.40 -21.64
CA LEU A 422 -10.40 5.48 -21.72
C LEU A 422 -11.02 5.58 -23.13
N ASN A 423 -12.19 6.23 -23.23
CA ASN A 423 -13.01 6.30 -24.45
C ASN A 423 -13.27 7.75 -24.90
N ASP A 424 -14.02 7.92 -25.99
CA ASP A 424 -14.27 9.24 -26.59
C ASP A 424 -15.03 10.21 -25.67
N SER A 425 -15.83 9.73 -24.72
CA SER A 425 -16.48 10.60 -23.73
C SER A 425 -15.45 11.30 -22.83
N PHE A 426 -14.32 10.65 -22.51
CA PHE A 426 -13.22 11.29 -21.81
C PHE A 426 -12.58 12.39 -22.67
N ARG A 427 -12.36 12.11 -23.96
CA ARG A 427 -11.84 13.09 -24.91
C ARG A 427 -12.75 14.32 -25.02
N GLU A 428 -14.06 14.12 -25.10
CA GLU A 428 -15.05 15.20 -25.12
C GLU A 428 -15.02 16.04 -23.84
N ALA A 429 -14.87 15.41 -22.67
CA ALA A 429 -14.73 16.11 -21.40
C ALA A 429 -13.48 17.01 -21.38
N LEU A 430 -12.35 16.55 -21.92
CA LEU A 430 -11.13 17.36 -22.03
C LEU A 430 -11.34 18.58 -22.93
N LEU A 431 -12.02 18.41 -24.07
CA LEU A 431 -12.35 19.54 -24.96
C LEU A 431 -13.24 20.58 -24.27
N LYS A 432 -14.20 20.15 -23.44
CA LYS A 432 -14.99 21.05 -22.60
C LYS A 432 -14.13 21.81 -21.60
N ALA A 433 -13.16 21.14 -20.96
CA ALA A 433 -12.22 21.80 -20.06
C ALA A 433 -11.38 22.87 -20.78
N GLN A 434 -10.91 22.61 -22.01
CA GLN A 434 -10.20 23.62 -22.81
C GLN A 434 -11.09 24.80 -23.22
N ALA A 435 -12.39 24.58 -23.39
CA ALA A 435 -13.38 25.63 -23.64
C ALA A 435 -13.78 26.41 -22.37
N GLY A 436 -13.28 26.04 -21.19
CA GLY A 436 -13.68 26.63 -19.91
C GLY A 436 -15.05 26.16 -19.39
N GLU A 437 -15.55 25.04 -19.89
CA GLU A 437 -16.85 24.44 -19.53
C GLU A 437 -16.74 23.32 -18.47
N ALA A 438 -15.56 23.11 -17.90
CA ALA A 438 -15.28 22.16 -16.82
C ALA A 438 -14.29 22.75 -15.81
N GLU A 439 -14.20 22.14 -14.63
CA GLU A 439 -13.35 22.64 -13.53
C GLU A 439 -11.84 22.32 -13.71
N MET A 440 -11.48 21.31 -14.53
CA MET A 440 -10.08 21.05 -14.89
C MET A 440 -9.51 22.21 -15.72
N THR A 441 -8.27 22.60 -15.45
CA THR A 441 -7.63 23.73 -16.13
C THR A 441 -7.33 23.41 -17.60
N ASP A 442 -7.40 24.43 -18.47
CA ASP A 442 -7.08 24.30 -19.91
C ASP A 442 -5.67 23.71 -20.11
N TYR A 443 -4.68 24.17 -19.35
CA TYR A 443 -3.32 23.64 -19.41
C TYR A 443 -3.28 22.12 -19.16
N ARG A 444 -3.88 21.66 -18.06
CA ARG A 444 -3.87 20.23 -17.71
C ARG A 444 -4.69 19.41 -18.71
N ALA A 445 -5.84 19.93 -19.14
CA ALA A 445 -6.68 19.28 -20.14
C ALA A 445 -5.96 19.13 -21.49
N GLY A 446 -5.21 20.16 -21.91
CA GLY A 446 -4.40 20.13 -23.12
C GLY A 446 -3.29 19.09 -23.08
N GLU A 447 -2.61 18.94 -21.93
CA GLU A 447 -1.59 17.88 -21.75
C GLU A 447 -2.20 16.48 -21.85
N LEU A 448 -3.32 16.25 -21.15
CA LEU A 448 -4.02 14.96 -21.17
C LEU A 448 -4.61 14.64 -22.55
N LEU A 449 -5.16 15.62 -23.26
CA LEU A 449 -5.71 15.43 -24.60
C LEU A 449 -4.62 15.01 -25.57
N LYS A 450 -3.47 15.70 -25.55
CA LYS A 450 -2.31 15.34 -26.36
C LYS A 450 -1.82 13.92 -26.05
N ALA A 451 -1.73 13.55 -24.78
CA ALA A 451 -1.32 12.20 -24.40
C ALA A 451 -2.35 11.14 -24.83
N TYR A 452 -3.64 11.41 -24.61
CA TYR A 452 -4.74 10.51 -24.97
C TYR A 452 -4.80 10.23 -26.48
N ASP A 453 -4.68 11.27 -27.30
CA ASP A 453 -4.73 11.17 -28.78
C ASP A 453 -3.55 10.36 -29.34
N ASN A 454 -2.43 10.29 -28.61
CA ASN A 454 -1.25 9.49 -28.96
C ASN A 454 -1.24 8.08 -28.35
N THR A 455 -2.23 7.73 -27.51
CA THR A 455 -2.27 6.46 -26.79
C THR A 455 -3.11 5.43 -27.54
N THR A 456 -2.52 4.27 -27.85
CA THR A 456 -3.24 3.11 -28.39
C THR A 456 -4.28 2.59 -27.41
N LYS A 457 -5.51 2.40 -27.86
CA LYS A 457 -6.62 1.96 -27.00
C LYS A 457 -6.61 0.47 -26.76
N VAL A 458 -7.04 0.07 -25.56
CA VAL A 458 -7.18 -1.31 -25.12
C VAL A 458 -8.60 -1.54 -24.63
N GLU A 459 -9.24 -2.57 -25.15
CA GLU A 459 -10.51 -3.08 -24.64
C GLU A 459 -10.22 -4.30 -23.78
N ILE A 460 -10.76 -4.31 -22.57
CA ILE A 460 -10.54 -5.42 -21.64
C ILE A 460 -11.47 -6.58 -22.02
N PRO A 461 -10.97 -7.83 -22.00
CA PRO A 461 -11.75 -9.02 -22.34
C PRO A 461 -13.05 -9.21 -21.55
#